data_AF-A0A533TX74-F1
#
_entry.id   AF-A0A533TX74-F1
#
_cell.length_a   1.000
_cell.length_b   1.000
_cell.length_c   1.000
_cell.angle_alpha   90.00
_cell.angle_beta   90.00
_cell.angle_gamma   90.00
#
_symmetry.space_group_name_H-M   'P 1'
#
loop_
_entity.id
_entity.type
_entity.pdbx_description
1 polymer ?
#
loop_
_entity_poly.entity_id
_entity_poly.type
_entity_poly.pdbx_seq_one_letter_code
_entity_poly.pdbx_strand_id
1 'polypeptide(L)'
;MLKLSIITVNLNNRNGLKRTLDSIFSQDYRDYESIVIDGGSADGSVDIIKVYADKITYWVSEADSGIYNAMNKGILQAKGEYCLFLNSGDWIIERKTLRRIFSNDFNEGLVAFKINKKNNGLIQKNKRPKLYDFYMASLPHHSTLIKKELFYLIGLYNESFKIVSDWEFFMLAIIKYGISYRYIDFVICDNELSGISKTLWDVHAQEREWCFINHFGEAIYDYEEMSKWKSSRFLTILYLIRGFLIYIKRLFQK
;
A
#
# COMPACT_ATOMS: atom_id res chain seq x y z
N MET A 1 2.63 -23.34 -8.74
CA MET A 1 3.30 -22.06 -8.45
C MET A 1 2.86 -21.61 -7.07
N LEU A 2 3.76 -21.04 -6.27
CA LEU A 2 3.41 -20.51 -4.94
C LEU A 2 2.38 -19.40 -5.07
N LYS A 3 1.39 -19.35 -4.17
CA LYS A 3 0.34 -18.30 -4.21
C LYS A 3 0.80 -16.96 -3.63
N LEU A 4 1.65 -16.99 -2.60
CA LEU A 4 2.00 -15.78 -1.85
C LEU A 4 3.49 -15.71 -1.48
N SER A 5 4.12 -14.57 -1.68
CA SER A 5 5.37 -14.18 -1.04
C SER A 5 5.07 -13.18 0.07
N ILE A 6 5.39 -13.53 1.32
CA ILE A 6 5.31 -12.60 2.45
C ILE A 6 6.71 -12.02 2.64
N ILE A 7 6.83 -10.71 2.39
CA ILE A 7 8.09 -9.97 2.48
C ILE A 7 8.07 -9.18 3.80
N THR A 8 9.05 -9.46 4.65
CA THR A 8 9.24 -8.76 5.93
C THR A 8 10.58 -8.03 5.89
N VAL A 9 10.54 -6.71 6.02
CA VAL A 9 11.76 -5.90 6.21
C VAL A 9 11.91 -5.54 7.68
N ASN A 10 13.16 -5.51 8.16
CA ASN A 10 13.47 -5.22 9.55
C ASN A 10 14.72 -4.35 9.66
N LEU A 11 14.69 -3.38 10.57
CA LEU A 11 15.88 -2.66 11.01
C LEU A 11 15.72 -2.30 12.48
N ASN A 12 16.55 -2.89 13.34
CA ASN A 12 16.57 -2.66 14.78
C ASN A 12 15.19 -2.76 15.47
N ASN A 13 14.36 -3.73 15.07
CA ASN A 13 13.08 -4.02 15.71
C ASN A 13 12.94 -5.50 16.06
N ARG A 14 13.84 -6.02 16.90
CA ARG A 14 13.88 -7.43 17.33
C ARG A 14 12.53 -7.96 17.82
N ASN A 15 11.86 -7.20 18.69
CA ASN A 15 10.60 -7.62 19.29
C ASN A 15 9.45 -7.60 18.28
N GLY A 16 9.39 -6.55 17.45
CA GLY A 16 8.44 -6.47 16.35
C GLY A 16 8.62 -7.62 15.36
N LEU A 17 9.87 -7.92 14.99
CA LEU A 17 10.21 -9.00 14.06
C LEU A 17 9.75 -10.34 14.59
N LYS A 18 10.03 -10.63 15.87
CA LYS A 18 9.58 -11.87 16.50
C LYS A 18 8.05 -12.01 16.42
N ARG A 19 7.30 -10.94 16.75
CA ARG A 19 5.83 -10.93 16.67
C ARG A 19 5.35 -11.16 15.24
N THR A 20 5.98 -10.50 14.27
CA THR A 20 5.67 -10.66 12.85
C THR A 20 5.86 -12.11 12.41
N LEU A 21 7.03 -12.71 12.67
CA LEU A 21 7.35 -14.08 12.28
C LEU A 21 6.47 -15.11 13.00
N ASP A 22 6.18 -14.92 14.29
CA ASP A 22 5.22 -15.76 15.03
C ASP A 22 3.84 -15.77 14.35
N SER A 23 3.37 -14.60 13.90
CA SER A 23 2.07 -14.49 13.23
C SER A 23 2.05 -15.16 11.84
N ILE A 24 3.16 -15.10 11.11
CA ILE A 24 3.33 -15.75 9.79
C ILE A 24 3.36 -17.27 9.97
N PHE A 25 4.21 -17.78 10.85
CA PHE A 25 4.43 -19.23 10.95
C PHE A 25 3.35 -19.98 11.75
N SER A 26 2.50 -19.24 12.48
CA SER A 26 1.31 -19.80 13.10
C SER A 26 0.16 -20.07 12.10
N GLN A 27 0.22 -19.57 10.86
CA GLN A 27 -0.82 -19.75 9.85
C GLN A 27 -1.04 -21.22 9.48
N ASP A 28 -2.29 -21.59 9.19
CA ASP A 28 -2.67 -22.95 8.80
C ASP A 28 -2.77 -23.17 7.27
N TYR A 29 -2.57 -22.10 6.49
CA TYR A 29 -2.34 -22.14 5.05
C TYR A 29 -0.84 -22.31 4.79
N ARG A 30 -0.45 -23.06 3.76
CA ARG A 30 0.97 -23.43 3.52
C ARG A 30 1.50 -23.08 2.14
N ASP A 31 0.66 -22.61 1.22
CA ASP A 31 1.06 -22.26 -0.14
C ASP A 31 1.59 -20.81 -0.20
N TYR A 32 2.62 -20.55 0.60
CA TYR A 32 3.32 -19.27 0.68
C TYR A 32 4.80 -19.48 0.96
N GLU A 33 5.60 -18.48 0.63
CA GLU A 33 7.00 -18.35 1.08
C GLU A 33 7.16 -17.13 1.99
N SER A 34 8.19 -17.19 2.84
CA SER A 34 8.57 -16.08 3.71
C SER A 34 9.96 -15.58 3.33
N ILE A 35 10.06 -14.27 3.10
CA ILE A 35 11.28 -13.57 2.70
C ILE A 35 11.56 -12.51 3.76
N VAL A 36 12.73 -12.57 4.39
CA VAL A 36 13.12 -11.64 5.47
C VAL A 36 14.37 -10.85 5.06
N ILE A 37 14.24 -9.54 4.96
CA ILE A 37 15.35 -8.63 4.64
C ILE A 37 15.65 -7.79 5.87
N ASP A 38 16.82 -7.98 6.47
CA ASP A 38 17.28 -7.21 7.61
C ASP A 38 18.33 -6.18 7.18
N GLY A 39 18.13 -4.91 7.56
CA GLY A 39 18.97 -3.77 7.18
C GLY A 39 20.32 -3.67 7.91
N GLY A 40 20.85 -4.79 8.41
CA GLY A 40 22.08 -4.83 9.21
C GLY A 40 21.83 -4.45 10.67
N SER A 41 20.81 -5.04 11.29
CA SER A 41 20.43 -4.74 12.67
C SER A 41 21.49 -5.13 13.70
N ALA A 42 21.61 -4.33 14.77
CA ALA A 42 22.55 -4.54 15.88
C ALA A 42 21.86 -4.90 17.22
N ASP A 43 20.53 -5.06 17.22
CA ASP A 43 19.70 -5.24 18.42
C ASP A 43 19.40 -6.72 18.75
N GLY A 44 20.03 -7.66 18.04
CA GLY A 44 19.76 -9.10 18.14
C GLY A 44 18.61 -9.58 17.23
N SER A 45 18.14 -8.76 16.28
CA SER A 45 17.16 -9.20 15.27
C SER A 45 17.65 -10.40 14.46
N VAL A 46 18.94 -10.46 14.12
CA VAL A 46 19.53 -11.59 13.37
C VAL A 46 19.41 -12.90 14.13
N ASP A 47 19.50 -12.87 15.47
CA ASP A 47 19.32 -14.07 16.29
C ASP A 47 17.86 -14.56 16.23
N ILE A 48 16.89 -13.65 16.16
CA ILE A 48 15.50 -14.01 15.89
C ILE A 48 15.36 -14.66 14.52
N ILE A 49 15.95 -14.10 13.47
CA ILE A 49 15.90 -14.69 12.12
C ILE A 49 16.44 -16.12 12.12
N LYS A 50 17.59 -16.35 12.79
CA LYS A 50 18.22 -17.68 12.91
C LYS A 50 17.31 -18.71 13.59
N VAL A 51 16.47 -18.31 14.56
CA VAL A 51 15.51 -19.21 15.22
C VAL A 51 14.43 -19.74 14.27
N TYR A 52 14.08 -19.00 13.21
CA TYR A 52 13.09 -19.41 12.21
C TYR A 52 13.72 -19.79 10.86
N ALA A 53 15.04 -19.94 10.78
CA ALA A 53 15.76 -20.12 9.52
C ALA A 53 15.32 -21.36 8.72
N ASP A 54 14.84 -22.41 9.40
CA ASP A 54 14.29 -23.62 8.80
C ASP A 54 12.92 -23.39 8.12
N LYS A 55 12.21 -22.33 8.49
CA LYS A 55 10.89 -21.97 7.97
C LYS A 55 10.91 -20.79 7.01
N ILE A 56 11.95 -19.96 7.08
CA ILE A 56 12.14 -18.82 6.19
C ILE A 56 12.71 -19.32 4.86
N THR A 57 12.05 -18.99 3.75
CA THR A 57 12.46 -19.41 2.41
C THR A 57 13.72 -18.69 1.96
N TYR A 58 13.85 -17.41 2.29
CA TYR A 58 15.03 -16.60 2.02
C TYR A 58 15.22 -15.55 3.10
N TRP A 59 16.45 -15.35 3.56
CA TRP A 59 16.78 -14.18 4.36
C TRP A 59 18.19 -13.67 4.09
N VAL A 60 18.37 -12.37 4.35
CA VAL A 60 19.68 -11.70 4.33
C VAL A 60 19.70 -10.63 5.42
N SER A 61 20.87 -10.40 6.01
CA SER A 61 21.13 -9.26 6.90
C SER A 61 22.33 -8.49 6.37
N GLU A 62 22.09 -7.28 5.87
CA GLU A 62 23.09 -6.40 5.28
C GLU A 62 22.57 -4.96 5.30
N ALA A 63 23.48 -3.98 5.30
CA ALA A 63 23.08 -2.58 5.28
C ALA A 63 22.16 -2.27 4.08
N ASP A 64 21.17 -1.41 4.31
CA ASP A 64 20.29 -0.85 3.29
C ASP A 64 20.37 0.68 3.27
N SER A 65 19.91 1.28 2.17
CA SER A 65 19.79 2.74 2.00
C SER A 65 18.45 3.31 2.51
N GLY A 66 17.62 2.46 3.11
CA GLY A 66 16.27 2.77 3.56
C GLY A 66 15.28 1.62 3.33
N ILE A 67 14.07 1.78 3.88
CA ILE A 67 13.02 0.76 3.87
C ILE A 67 12.67 0.24 2.46
N TYR A 68 12.63 1.13 1.46
CA TYR A 68 12.28 0.73 0.10
C TYR A 68 13.39 -0.05 -0.59
N ASN A 69 14.67 0.17 -0.23
CA ASN A 69 15.76 -0.69 -0.68
C ASN A 69 15.59 -2.11 -0.12
N ALA A 70 15.28 -2.24 1.17
CA ALA A 70 14.99 -3.54 1.77
C ALA A 70 13.75 -4.22 1.12
N MET A 71 12.67 -3.46 0.86
CA MET A 71 11.48 -3.98 0.18
C MET A 71 11.81 -4.45 -1.24
N ASN A 72 12.60 -3.68 -1.99
CA ASN A 72 13.04 -4.04 -3.35
C ASN A 72 13.87 -5.31 -3.38
N LYS A 73 14.83 -5.47 -2.44
CA LYS A 73 15.56 -6.73 -2.26
C LYS A 73 14.59 -7.90 -2.06
N GLY A 74 13.55 -7.71 -1.25
CA GLY A 74 12.50 -8.72 -1.03
C GLY A 74 11.70 -9.03 -2.30
N ILE A 75 11.28 -8.02 -3.06
CA ILE A 75 10.54 -8.17 -4.33
C ILE A 75 11.35 -9.02 -5.32
N LEU A 76 12.66 -8.78 -5.42
CA LEU A 76 13.54 -9.50 -6.34
C LEU A 76 13.69 -10.99 -6.01
N GLN A 77 13.47 -11.38 -4.76
CA GLN A 77 13.50 -12.78 -4.32
C GLN A 77 12.13 -13.47 -4.43
N ALA A 78 11.04 -12.71 -4.59
CA ALA A 78 9.69 -13.23 -4.61
C ALA A 78 9.40 -14.14 -5.82
N LYS A 79 8.76 -15.28 -5.55
CA LYS A 79 8.32 -16.30 -6.52
C LYS A 79 6.81 -16.56 -6.47
N GLY A 80 6.13 -16.05 -5.45
CA GLY A 80 4.68 -16.07 -5.31
C GLY A 80 3.97 -15.29 -6.41
N GLU A 81 2.73 -15.68 -6.70
CA GLU A 81 1.84 -14.96 -7.60
C GLU A 81 1.53 -13.55 -7.07
N TYR A 82 1.30 -13.44 -5.76
CA TYR A 82 1.10 -12.20 -5.04
C TYR A 82 2.22 -11.94 -4.03
N CYS A 83 2.52 -10.67 -3.78
CA CYS A 83 3.35 -10.19 -2.68
C CYS A 83 2.46 -9.55 -1.60
N LEU A 84 2.81 -9.79 -0.34
CA LEU A 84 2.30 -9.09 0.82
C LEU A 84 3.48 -8.55 1.64
N PHE A 85 3.51 -7.25 1.90
CA PHE A 85 4.54 -6.64 2.74
C PHE A 85 4.06 -6.62 4.18
N LEU A 86 4.72 -7.37 5.05
CA LEU A 86 4.41 -7.39 6.48
C LEU A 86 5.68 -6.98 7.22
N ASN A 87 5.86 -5.67 7.40
CA ASN A 87 7.08 -5.11 7.98
C ASN A 87 7.22 -5.53 9.45
N SER A 88 8.45 -5.50 9.96
CA SER A 88 8.71 -5.79 11.36
C SER A 88 7.86 -4.91 12.29
N GLY A 89 7.07 -5.57 13.15
CA GLY A 89 6.09 -4.92 14.01
C GLY A 89 4.65 -5.15 13.58
N ASP A 90 4.38 -5.47 12.31
CA ASP A 90 3.05 -5.84 11.81
C ASP A 90 2.78 -7.33 12.03
N TRP A 91 1.51 -7.72 12.20
CA TRP A 91 1.16 -9.13 12.41
C TRP A 91 -0.16 -9.52 11.78
N ILE A 92 -0.25 -10.78 11.36
CA ILE A 92 -1.49 -11.41 10.88
C ILE A 92 -2.37 -11.76 12.09
N ILE A 93 -3.63 -11.34 12.09
CA ILE A 93 -4.47 -11.33 13.31
C ILE A 93 -4.93 -12.72 13.81
N GLU A 94 -5.10 -13.69 12.90
CA GLU A 94 -5.66 -15.00 13.22
C GLU A 94 -4.92 -16.10 12.45
N ARG A 95 -4.86 -17.30 13.02
CA ARG A 95 -4.24 -18.50 12.40
C ARG A 95 -4.85 -18.89 11.05
N LYS A 96 -6.13 -18.57 10.82
CA LYS A 96 -6.88 -18.94 9.60
C LYS A 96 -6.90 -17.82 8.55
N THR A 97 -6.25 -16.68 8.80
CA THR A 97 -6.37 -15.50 7.94
C THR A 97 -5.92 -15.78 6.52
N LEU A 98 -4.74 -16.37 6.30
CA LEU A 98 -4.27 -16.67 4.94
C LEU A 98 -5.20 -17.65 4.22
N ARG A 99 -5.71 -18.67 4.93
CA ARG A 99 -6.70 -19.60 4.37
C ARG A 99 -7.97 -18.87 3.95
N ARG A 100 -8.45 -17.95 4.78
CA ARG A 100 -9.63 -17.12 4.49
C ARG A 100 -9.40 -16.18 3.32
N ILE A 101 -8.20 -15.62 3.17
CA ILE A 101 -7.83 -14.82 1.99
C ILE A 101 -8.01 -15.66 0.73
N PHE A 102 -7.29 -16.77 0.64
CA PHE A 102 -7.23 -17.60 -0.57
C PHE A 102 -8.44 -18.53 -0.78
N SER A 103 -9.41 -18.54 0.14
CA SER A 103 -10.74 -19.12 -0.13
C SER A 103 -11.64 -18.19 -0.95
N ASN A 104 -11.27 -16.92 -1.12
CA ASN A 104 -11.94 -16.02 -2.04
C ASN A 104 -11.39 -16.24 -3.45
N ASP A 105 -12.29 -16.32 -4.43
CA ASP A 105 -11.89 -16.29 -5.84
C ASP A 105 -11.61 -14.84 -6.24
N PHE A 106 -10.35 -14.51 -6.54
CA PHE A 106 -9.89 -13.21 -7.03
C PHE A 106 -8.74 -13.40 -8.02
N ASN A 107 -8.60 -12.45 -8.94
CA ASN A 107 -7.52 -12.41 -9.94
C ASN A 107 -7.09 -10.96 -10.26
N GLU A 108 -7.56 -10.00 -9.49
CA GLU A 108 -7.23 -8.59 -9.64
C GLU A 108 -5.75 -8.35 -9.36
N GLY A 109 -5.18 -7.35 -10.02
CA GLY A 109 -3.78 -6.97 -9.82
C GLY A 109 -3.50 -6.51 -8.38
N LEU A 110 -4.47 -5.82 -7.78
CA LEU A 110 -4.43 -5.37 -6.40
C LEU A 110 -5.66 -5.87 -5.63
N VAL A 111 -5.44 -6.46 -4.47
CA VAL A 111 -6.52 -6.89 -3.56
C VAL A 111 -6.28 -6.33 -2.17
N ALA A 112 -7.09 -5.35 -1.77
CA ALA A 112 -6.98 -4.71 -0.46
C ALA A 112 -8.01 -5.24 0.54
N PHE A 113 -7.60 -5.27 1.80
CA PHE A 113 -8.35 -5.78 2.93
C PHE A 113 -8.55 -4.70 3.98
N LYS A 114 -9.62 -4.84 4.77
CA LYS A 114 -9.94 -3.90 5.85
C LYS A 114 -8.78 -3.82 6.87
N ILE A 115 -8.60 -2.64 7.48
CA ILE A 115 -7.72 -2.45 8.63
C ILE A 115 -8.54 -2.19 9.91
N ASN A 116 -8.00 -2.56 11.07
CA ASN A 116 -8.66 -2.40 12.38
C ASN A 116 -8.81 -0.94 12.85
N LYS A 117 -8.09 0.02 12.26
CA LYS A 117 -8.14 1.42 12.71
C LYS A 117 -9.56 1.99 12.61
N LYS A 118 -10.00 2.65 13.69
CA LYS A 118 -11.19 3.54 13.75
C LYS A 118 -11.08 4.79 12.85
N ASN A 119 -10.34 4.73 11.75
CA ASN A 119 -10.16 5.85 10.83
C ASN A 119 -11.21 5.80 9.72
N ASN A 120 -12.17 6.72 9.80
CA ASN A 120 -12.96 7.16 8.66
C ASN A 120 -12.01 7.75 7.60
N GLY A 121 -12.01 7.24 6.36
CA GLY A 121 -11.26 7.84 5.25
C GLY A 121 -10.36 6.91 4.42
N LEU A 122 -10.66 5.61 4.35
CA LEU A 122 -9.81 4.67 3.61
C LEU A 122 -10.19 4.63 2.12
N ILE A 123 -9.19 4.81 1.25
CA ILE A 123 -9.28 4.55 -0.21
C ILE A 123 -9.92 3.18 -0.49
N GLN A 124 -9.67 2.23 0.42
CA GLN A 124 -9.97 0.82 0.23
C GLN A 124 -11.42 0.53 -0.13
N LYS A 125 -12.39 1.28 0.42
CA LYS A 125 -13.82 0.99 0.20
C LYS A 125 -14.33 1.40 -1.19
N ASN A 126 -13.55 2.17 -1.94
CA ASN A 126 -13.94 2.59 -3.28
C ASN A 126 -13.77 1.44 -4.25
N LYS A 127 -14.82 1.09 -5.01
CA LYS A 127 -14.77 0.05 -6.06
C LYS A 127 -13.63 0.28 -7.06
N ARG A 128 -13.28 1.56 -7.29
CA ARG A 128 -12.13 1.98 -8.09
C ARG A 128 -11.61 3.32 -7.54
N PRO A 129 -10.49 3.31 -6.80
CA PRO A 129 -9.84 4.52 -6.33
C PRO A 129 -9.59 5.52 -7.47
N LYS A 130 -9.86 6.78 -7.19
CA LYS A 130 -9.59 7.93 -8.08
C LYS A 130 -8.38 8.69 -7.57
N LEU A 131 -7.85 9.56 -8.42
CA LEU A 131 -6.71 10.42 -8.07
C LEU A 131 -6.95 11.21 -6.79
N TYR A 132 -8.19 11.69 -6.56
CA TYR A 132 -8.57 12.40 -5.33
C TYR A 132 -8.48 11.53 -4.08
N ASP A 133 -8.76 10.24 -4.20
CA ASP A 133 -8.65 9.33 -3.07
C ASP A 133 -7.18 9.18 -2.66
N PHE A 134 -6.26 9.14 -3.63
CA PHE A 134 -4.82 9.15 -3.37
C PHE A 134 -4.31 10.49 -2.83
N TYR A 135 -4.92 11.60 -3.22
CA TYR A 135 -4.65 12.90 -2.61
C TYR A 135 -5.05 12.92 -1.13
N MET A 136 -6.22 12.38 -0.79
CA MET A 136 -6.76 12.38 0.58
C MET A 136 -6.19 11.28 1.49
N ALA A 137 -5.75 10.16 0.93
CA ALA A 137 -5.46 8.96 1.73
C ALA A 137 -4.38 8.07 1.08
N SER A 138 -4.24 6.83 1.57
CA SER A 138 -3.38 5.79 0.98
C SER A 138 -4.06 4.43 0.99
N LEU A 139 -3.59 3.54 0.11
CA LEU A 139 -3.81 2.10 0.28
C LEU A 139 -2.72 1.56 1.23
N PRO A 140 -3.09 0.82 2.29
CA PRO A 140 -2.10 0.23 3.19
C PRO A 140 -1.40 -0.96 2.54
N HIS A 141 -0.08 -0.89 2.38
CA HIS A 141 0.70 -2.02 1.84
C HIS A 141 0.55 -3.31 2.67
N HIS A 142 0.48 -3.19 4.00
CA HIS A 142 0.36 -4.34 4.91
C HIS A 142 -0.96 -5.09 4.84
N SER A 143 -1.97 -4.49 4.20
CA SER A 143 -3.27 -5.11 3.94
C SER A 143 -3.64 -5.10 2.47
N THR A 144 -2.65 -5.07 1.57
CA THR A 144 -2.89 -5.14 0.12
C THR A 144 -2.00 -6.20 -0.51
N LEU A 145 -2.62 -7.19 -1.16
CA LEU A 145 -1.90 -8.12 -2.04
C LEU A 145 -1.62 -7.44 -3.37
N ILE A 146 -0.39 -7.59 -3.84
CA ILE A 146 0.09 -7.02 -5.10
C ILE A 146 0.51 -8.16 -6.00
N LYS A 147 -0.07 -8.31 -7.19
CA LYS A 147 0.46 -9.28 -8.16
C LYS A 147 1.92 -8.98 -8.45
N LYS A 148 2.78 -9.98 -8.33
CA LYS A 148 4.24 -9.79 -8.49
C LYS A 148 4.59 -9.17 -9.84
N GLU A 149 3.86 -9.53 -10.90
CA GLU A 149 4.08 -9.02 -12.25
C GLU A 149 3.99 -7.49 -12.37
N LEU A 150 3.26 -6.83 -11.46
CA LEU A 150 3.12 -5.38 -11.45
C LEU A 150 4.45 -4.67 -11.17
N PHE A 151 5.37 -5.29 -10.44
CA PHE A 151 6.70 -4.73 -10.21
C PHE A 151 7.59 -4.75 -11.46
N TYR A 152 7.31 -5.63 -12.42
CA TYR A 152 7.96 -5.59 -13.74
C TYR A 152 7.30 -4.59 -14.69
N LEU A 153 5.97 -4.42 -14.58
CA LEU A 153 5.20 -3.50 -15.43
C LEU A 153 5.37 -2.03 -15.04
N ILE A 154 5.32 -1.73 -13.74
CA ILE A 154 5.31 -0.37 -13.19
C ILE A 154 6.72 0.05 -12.77
N GLY A 155 7.51 -0.91 -12.28
CA GLY A 155 8.81 -0.67 -11.65
C GLY A 155 8.81 -1.04 -10.17
N LEU A 156 10.01 -1.10 -9.59
CA LEU A 156 10.24 -1.27 -8.16
C LEU A 156 9.91 0.02 -7.39
N TYR A 157 9.95 -0.04 -6.06
CA TYR A 157 9.81 1.16 -5.24
C TYR A 157 10.99 2.13 -5.49
N ASN A 158 10.68 3.41 -5.56
CA ASN A 158 11.65 4.49 -5.66
C ASN A 158 12.38 4.68 -4.32
N GLU A 159 13.64 4.25 -4.29
CA GLU A 159 14.49 4.29 -3.10
C GLU A 159 14.93 5.71 -2.68
N SER A 160 14.69 6.71 -3.53
CA SER A 160 14.94 8.12 -3.17
C SER A 160 13.94 8.61 -2.13
N PHE A 161 12.74 8.01 -2.06
CA PHE A 161 11.74 8.35 -1.07
C PHE A 161 12.01 7.71 0.27
N LYS A 162 11.55 8.38 1.33
CA LYS A 162 11.60 7.91 2.70
C LYS A 162 10.28 7.29 3.13
N ILE A 163 9.15 7.72 2.56
CA ILE A 163 7.85 7.36 3.15
C ILE A 163 6.66 7.22 2.20
N VAL A 164 6.77 7.60 0.93
CA VAL A 164 5.62 7.56 -0.01
C VAL A 164 5.73 6.57 -1.17
N SER A 165 6.80 5.78 -1.29
CA SER A 165 6.99 4.98 -2.50
C SER A 165 5.94 3.88 -2.69
N ASP A 166 5.44 3.29 -1.61
CA ASP A 166 4.30 2.37 -1.66
C ASP A 166 3.02 3.07 -2.11
N TRP A 167 2.77 4.28 -1.61
CA TRP A 167 1.66 5.12 -2.05
C TRP A 167 1.78 5.50 -3.54
N GLU A 168 2.97 5.90 -4.00
CA GLU A 168 3.25 6.23 -5.40
C GLU A 168 2.95 5.02 -6.28
N PHE A 169 3.47 3.84 -5.93
CA PHE A 169 3.24 2.61 -6.67
C PHE A 169 1.75 2.31 -6.83
N PHE A 170 0.97 2.40 -5.74
CA PHE A 170 -0.48 2.16 -5.81
C PHE A 170 -1.21 3.20 -6.66
N MET A 171 -0.83 4.48 -6.54
CA MET A 171 -1.39 5.56 -7.35
C MET A 171 -1.12 5.31 -8.83
N LEU A 172 0.12 4.99 -9.21
CA LEU A 172 0.47 4.67 -10.58
C LEU A 172 -0.27 3.45 -11.09
N ALA A 173 -0.30 2.35 -10.31
CA ALA A 173 -1.01 1.14 -10.68
C ALA A 173 -2.46 1.41 -11.05
N ILE A 174 -3.21 2.11 -10.18
CA ILE A 174 -4.65 2.31 -10.39
C ILE A 174 -4.94 3.42 -11.40
N ILE A 175 -4.24 4.56 -11.30
CA ILE A 175 -4.56 5.76 -12.06
C ILE A 175 -3.89 5.77 -13.43
N LYS A 176 -2.59 5.47 -13.50
CA LYS A 176 -1.80 5.56 -14.73
C LYS A 176 -1.90 4.28 -15.57
N TYR A 177 -1.79 3.12 -14.94
CA TYR A 177 -1.80 1.82 -15.63
C TYR A 177 -3.18 1.14 -15.66
N GLY A 178 -4.17 1.67 -14.95
CA GLY A 178 -5.54 1.13 -14.97
C GLY A 178 -5.66 -0.29 -14.42
N ILE A 179 -4.77 -0.70 -13.52
CA ILE A 179 -4.73 -2.03 -12.92
C ILE A 179 -6.04 -2.33 -12.18
N SER A 180 -6.52 -3.57 -12.33
CA SER A 180 -7.72 -4.05 -11.64
C SER A 180 -7.51 -4.08 -10.12
N TYR A 181 -8.54 -3.66 -9.40
CA TYR A 181 -8.52 -3.48 -7.96
C TYR A 181 -9.77 -4.12 -7.35
N ARG A 182 -9.59 -4.82 -6.22
CA ARG A 182 -10.68 -5.35 -5.41
C ARG A 182 -10.49 -5.05 -3.94
N TYR A 183 -11.61 -4.77 -3.27
CA TYR A 183 -11.69 -4.64 -1.84
C TYR A 183 -12.44 -5.82 -1.22
N ILE A 184 -11.93 -6.31 -0.09
CA ILE A 184 -12.55 -7.39 0.69
C ILE A 184 -12.70 -6.93 2.16
N ASP A 185 -13.94 -6.89 2.65
CA ASP A 185 -14.30 -6.31 3.97
C ASP A 185 -14.08 -7.28 5.14
N PHE A 186 -12.83 -7.70 5.35
CA PHE A 186 -12.39 -8.25 6.62
C PHE A 186 -10.93 -7.93 6.89
N VAL A 187 -10.55 -7.97 8.17
CA VAL A 187 -9.22 -7.59 8.63
C VAL A 187 -8.27 -8.77 8.50
N ILE A 188 -7.07 -8.53 7.96
CA ILE A 188 -6.04 -9.57 7.82
C ILE A 188 -4.83 -9.34 8.73
N CYS A 189 -4.53 -8.08 9.03
CA CYS A 189 -3.35 -7.68 9.75
C CYS A 189 -3.63 -6.52 10.70
N ASP A 190 -2.80 -6.41 11.71
CA ASP A 190 -2.68 -5.22 12.53
C ASP A 190 -1.22 -4.74 12.52
N ASN A 191 -1.00 -3.52 12.99
CA ASN A 191 0.32 -2.89 12.95
C ASN A 191 0.75 -2.28 14.27
N GLU A 192 2.06 -2.19 14.44
CA GLU A 192 2.62 -1.45 15.55
C GLU A 192 2.34 0.04 15.42
N LEU A 193 2.00 0.70 16.54
CA LEU A 193 1.57 2.09 16.52
C LEU A 193 2.74 3.10 16.39
N SER A 194 4.00 2.66 16.41
CA SER A 194 5.19 3.53 16.45
C SER A 194 5.87 3.78 15.09
N GLY A 195 5.25 3.40 13.97
CA GLY A 195 5.85 3.55 12.64
C GLY A 195 6.24 4.98 12.25
N ILE A 196 7.32 5.12 11.49
CA ILE A 196 7.92 6.39 11.01
C ILE A 196 6.91 7.27 10.25
N SER A 197 5.90 6.66 9.61
CA SER A 197 4.82 7.38 8.91
C SER A 197 3.97 8.30 9.78
N LYS A 198 4.12 8.24 11.10
CA LYS A 198 3.43 9.13 12.03
C LYS A 198 4.26 10.32 12.51
N THR A 199 5.56 10.36 12.21
CA THR A 199 6.48 11.39 12.71
C THR A 199 7.00 12.32 11.62
N LEU A 200 6.93 11.94 10.35
CA LEU A 200 7.49 12.70 9.22
C LEU A 200 6.41 13.27 8.29
N TRP A 201 5.47 14.05 8.83
CA TRP A 201 4.35 14.62 8.05
C TRP A 201 4.82 15.56 6.93
N ASP A 202 5.81 16.41 7.19
CA ASP A 202 6.31 17.37 6.19
C ASP A 202 6.99 16.67 5.03
N VAL A 203 7.82 15.65 5.31
CA VAL A 203 8.47 14.82 4.28
C VAL A 203 7.41 14.09 3.47
N HIS A 204 6.40 13.50 4.12
CA HIS A 204 5.31 12.82 3.44
C HIS A 204 4.53 13.75 2.51
N ALA A 205 4.24 15.00 2.91
CA ALA A 205 3.58 15.97 2.05
C ALA A 205 4.44 16.36 0.85
N GLN A 206 5.72 16.68 1.07
CA GLN A 206 6.65 17.07 0.00
C GLN A 206 6.85 15.97 -1.03
N GLU A 207 7.06 14.72 -0.59
CA GLU A 207 7.25 13.59 -1.51
C GLU A 207 5.97 13.29 -2.31
N ARG A 208 4.78 13.42 -1.71
CA ARG A 208 3.51 13.27 -2.43
C ARG A 208 3.30 14.36 -3.48
N GLU A 209 3.55 15.61 -3.12
CA GLU A 209 3.46 16.74 -4.05
C GLU A 209 4.42 16.52 -5.24
N TRP A 210 5.66 16.14 -4.95
CA TRP A 210 6.64 15.80 -5.98
C TRP A 210 6.11 14.70 -6.92
N CYS A 211 5.53 13.62 -6.38
CA CYS A 211 4.99 12.53 -7.19
C CYS A 211 3.85 13.01 -8.10
N PHE A 212 2.95 13.85 -7.58
CA PHE A 212 1.85 14.36 -8.37
C PHE A 212 2.33 15.22 -9.54
N ILE A 213 3.22 16.18 -9.26
CA ILE A 213 3.79 17.05 -10.29
C ILE A 213 4.56 16.23 -11.31
N ASN A 214 5.39 15.29 -10.87
CA ASN A 214 6.25 14.52 -11.76
C ASN A 214 5.47 13.55 -12.67
N HIS A 215 4.36 12.97 -12.18
CA HIS A 215 3.58 11.99 -12.95
C HIS A 215 2.38 12.55 -13.71
N PHE A 216 1.82 13.68 -13.25
CA PHE A 216 0.60 14.26 -13.82
C PHE A 216 0.75 15.73 -14.23
N GLY A 217 1.90 16.36 -13.98
CA GLY A 217 2.15 17.76 -14.26
C GLY A 217 1.35 18.71 -13.36
N GLU A 218 1.33 19.98 -13.72
CA GLU A 218 0.61 21.03 -12.99
C GLU A 218 -0.92 20.87 -13.03
N ALA A 219 -1.44 19.99 -13.89
CA ALA A 219 -2.87 19.65 -13.94
C ALA A 219 -3.38 19.04 -12.62
N ILE A 220 -2.48 18.59 -11.73
CA ILE A 220 -2.89 18.20 -10.38
C ILE A 220 -3.49 19.37 -9.60
N TYR A 221 -2.99 20.59 -9.77
CA TYR A 221 -3.50 21.76 -9.05
C TYR A 221 -4.94 22.09 -9.47
N ASP A 222 -5.25 21.97 -10.76
CA ASP A 222 -6.62 22.07 -11.26
C ASP A 222 -7.51 20.99 -10.63
N TYR A 223 -6.99 19.77 -10.50
CA TYR A 223 -7.71 18.66 -9.90
C TYR A 223 -7.96 18.87 -8.39
N GLU A 224 -6.95 19.36 -7.65
CA GLU A 224 -7.07 19.75 -6.25
C GLU A 224 -8.11 20.85 -6.09
N GLU A 225 -8.07 21.87 -6.95
CA GLU A 225 -9.06 22.92 -6.98
C GLU A 225 -10.44 22.30 -7.20
N MET A 226 -10.69 21.60 -8.33
CA MET A 226 -11.97 20.93 -8.61
C MET A 226 -12.46 20.01 -7.49
N SER A 227 -11.55 19.38 -6.74
CA SER A 227 -11.91 18.51 -5.64
C SER A 227 -12.51 19.25 -4.44
N LYS A 228 -11.99 20.44 -4.11
CA LYS A 228 -12.57 21.35 -3.10
C LYS A 228 -14.00 21.74 -3.46
N TRP A 229 -14.32 21.76 -4.76
CA TRP A 229 -15.63 22.12 -5.28
C TRP A 229 -16.63 20.97 -5.14
N LYS A 230 -16.19 19.71 -5.31
CA LYS A 230 -17.04 18.52 -5.06
C LYS A 230 -17.41 18.35 -3.59
N SER A 231 -16.54 18.76 -2.66
CA SER A 231 -16.86 18.80 -1.23
C SER A 231 -17.80 19.95 -0.84
N SER A 232 -17.98 20.96 -1.69
CA SER A 232 -18.82 22.14 -1.43
C SER A 232 -20.18 22.05 -2.14
N ARG A 233 -21.24 21.74 -1.37
CA ARG A 233 -22.64 21.74 -1.85
C ARG A 233 -23.05 23.09 -2.46
N PHE A 234 -22.50 24.19 -1.95
CA PHE A 234 -22.83 25.54 -2.39
C PHE A 234 -22.32 25.85 -3.82
N LEU A 235 -21.09 25.44 -4.14
CA LEU A 235 -20.50 25.68 -5.47
C LEU A 235 -21.14 24.81 -6.56
N THR A 236 -21.58 23.60 -6.20
CA THR A 236 -22.33 22.72 -7.13
C THR A 236 -23.66 23.36 -7.56
N ILE A 237 -24.38 24.00 -6.63
CA ILE A 237 -25.64 24.71 -6.90
C ILE A 237 -25.40 25.92 -7.83
N LEU A 238 -24.35 26.72 -7.56
CA LEU A 238 -24.00 27.87 -8.39
C LEU A 238 -23.70 27.49 -9.84
N TYR A 239 -23.10 26.32 -10.09
CA TYR A 239 -22.81 25.87 -11.45
C TYR A 239 -24.04 25.31 -12.17
N LEU A 240 -24.96 24.64 -11.47
CA LEU A 240 -26.27 24.28 -12.02
C LEU A 240 -27.05 25.55 -12.42
N ILE A 241 -27.00 26.58 -11.57
CA ILE A 241 -27.58 27.89 -11.86
C ILE A 241 -26.88 28.52 -13.08
N ARG A 242 -25.54 28.53 -13.14
CA ARG A 242 -24.78 29.08 -14.28
C ARG A 242 -25.06 28.33 -15.59
N GLY A 243 -25.07 26.99 -15.56
CA GLY A 243 -25.42 26.14 -16.70
C GLY A 243 -26.84 26.37 -17.17
N PHE A 244 -27.80 26.51 -16.25
CA PHE A 244 -29.18 26.87 -16.53
C PHE A 244 -29.30 28.28 -17.13
N LEU A 245 -28.55 29.26 -16.63
CA LEU A 245 -28.52 30.62 -17.17
C LEU A 245 -27.90 30.68 -18.57
N ILE A 246 -26.87 29.88 -18.86
CA ILE A 246 -26.29 29.75 -20.20
C ILE A 246 -27.30 29.09 -21.15
N TYR A 247 -28.00 28.04 -20.70
CA TYR A 247 -29.06 27.38 -21.45
C TYR A 247 -30.20 28.35 -21.78
N ILE A 248 -30.67 29.13 -20.80
CA ILE A 248 -31.67 30.18 -20.98
C ILE A 248 -31.19 31.23 -21.99
N LYS A 249 -29.97 31.75 -21.86
CA LYS A 249 -29.43 32.72 -22.83
C LYS A 249 -29.43 32.18 -24.26
N ARG A 250 -29.19 30.89 -24.45
CA ARG A 250 -29.24 30.25 -25.78
C ARG A 250 -30.67 30.06 -26.31
N LEU A 251 -31.66 29.91 -25.45
CA LEU A 251 -33.08 29.85 -25.86
C LEU A 251 -33.62 31.20 -26.33
N PHE A 252 -33.14 32.29 -25.76
CA PHE A 252 -33.56 33.66 -26.10
C PHE A 252 -32.68 34.35 -27.18
N GLN A 253 -31.74 33.60 -27.79
CA GLN A 253 -30.92 34.05 -28.93
C GLN A 253 -31.31 33.36 -30.26
N LYS A 254 -32.47 32.70 -30.30
CA LYS A 254 -33.17 32.28 -31.53
C LYS A 254 -34.36 33.19 -31.76
#